data_AF-A0A968MR58-F1
#
_entry.id   AF-A0A968MR58-F1
#
_cell.length_a   1.000
_cell.length_b   1.000
_cell.length_c   1.000
_cell.angle_alpha   90.00
_cell.angle_beta   90.00
_cell.angle_gamma   90.00
#
_symmetry.space_group_name_H-M   'P 1'
#
loop_
_entity.id
_entity.type
_entity.pdbx_description
1 polymer ?
#
loop_
_entity_poly.entity_id
_entity_poly.type
_entity_poly.pdbx_seq_one_letter_code
_entity_poly.pdbx_strand_id
1 'polypeptide(L)'
;MKTRAFFLLILTVITTISAFGQRERWSLLGERLVNDRLDHDIIPVTVIKGDFTAIQLRVKGASVDFHKVVIVYGNGNKQEIEMRHTILQVAPPV
;
A
#
# COMPACT_ATOMS: atom_id res chain seq x y z
N MET A 1 0.76 20.23 -56.14
CA MET A 1 1.63 19.21 -55.52
C MET A 1 2.45 19.87 -54.43
N LYS A 2 2.70 19.19 -53.30
CA LYS A 2 3.62 19.59 -52.21
C LYS A 2 3.06 20.61 -51.20
N THR A 3 2.21 20.18 -50.28
CA THR A 3 2.09 20.81 -48.92
C THR A 3 1.15 20.04 -47.99
N ARG A 4 0.21 19.25 -48.53
CA ARG A 4 -0.74 18.48 -47.70
C ARG A 4 -0.14 17.24 -47.01
N ALA A 5 1.03 16.79 -47.46
CA ALA A 5 1.71 15.61 -46.94
C ALA A 5 2.60 15.90 -45.72
N PHE A 6 2.90 17.16 -45.40
CA PHE A 6 3.79 17.50 -44.29
C PHE A 6 3.07 17.56 -42.94
N PHE A 7 1.75 17.80 -42.95
CA PHE A 7 0.93 17.87 -41.74
C PHE A 7 0.62 16.49 -41.13
N LEU A 8 0.81 15.42 -41.90
CA LEU A 8 0.60 14.04 -41.45
C LEU A 8 1.85 13.38 -40.84
N LEU A 9 3.03 14.02 -40.94
CA LEU A 9 4.27 13.46 -40.39
C LEU A 9 4.51 13.90 -38.92
N ILE A 10 3.91 15.00 -38.48
CA ILE A 10 4.08 15.54 -37.11
C ILE A 10 3.07 14.94 -36.12
N LEU A 11 1.96 14.37 -36.59
CA LEU A 11 0.90 13.83 -35.72
C LEU A 11 1.18 12.40 -35.21
N THR A 12 2.14 11.68 -35.80
CA THR A 12 2.41 10.27 -35.48
C THR A 12 3.51 10.05 -34.43
N VAL A 13 4.21 11.09 -33.97
CA VAL A 13 5.41 10.93 -33.12
C VAL A 13 5.11 10.93 -31.60
N ILE A 14 3.89 11.24 -31.14
CA ILE A 14 3.59 11.44 -29.70
C ILE A 14 2.77 10.29 -29.07
N THR A 15 2.62 9.13 -29.73
CA THR A 15 1.84 8.01 -29.17
C THR A 15 2.60 7.05 -28.26
N THR A 16 3.83 7.36 -27.84
CA THR A 16 4.53 6.62 -26.78
C THR A 16 4.46 7.36 -25.45
N ILE A 17 3.24 7.59 -24.93
CA ILE A 17 3.10 7.82 -23.49
C ILE A 17 3.36 6.48 -22.83
N SER A 18 4.61 6.26 -22.46
CA SER A 18 5.01 5.20 -21.54
C SER A 18 4.05 5.24 -20.35
N ALA A 19 3.20 4.23 -20.24
CA ALA A 19 2.57 3.90 -18.98
C ALA A 19 3.71 3.55 -18.03
N PHE A 20 4.25 4.57 -17.36
CA PHE A 20 5.08 4.37 -16.19
C PHE A 20 4.17 3.68 -15.19
N GLY A 21 4.14 2.35 -15.23
CA GLY A 21 3.64 1.53 -14.14
C GLY A 21 4.38 2.01 -12.92
N GLN A 22 3.70 2.81 -12.09
CA GLN A 22 4.14 3.07 -10.74
C GLN A 22 4.28 1.67 -10.15
N ARG A 23 5.52 1.17 -10.02
CA ARG A 23 5.75 -0.03 -9.22
C ARG A 23 5.05 0.25 -7.92
N GLU A 24 4.05 -0.55 -7.57
CA GLU A 24 3.30 -0.41 -6.33
C GLU A 24 4.30 -0.51 -5.19
N ARG A 25 4.78 0.65 -4.75
CA ARG A 25 5.79 0.75 -3.73
C ARG A 25 5.02 0.83 -2.43
N TRP A 26 5.00 -0.29 -1.72
CA TRP A 26 4.55 -0.33 -0.34
C TRP A 26 5.14 0.86 0.43
N SER A 27 4.25 1.66 1.01
CA SER A 27 4.61 2.79 1.87
C SER A 27 4.23 2.43 3.29
N LEU A 28 5.09 2.80 4.25
CA LEU A 28 4.82 2.55 5.66
C LEU A 28 3.67 3.45 6.11
N LEU A 29 2.52 2.86 6.42
CA LEU A 29 1.35 3.60 6.92
C LEU A 29 1.48 3.96 8.41
N GLY A 30 2.11 3.08 9.19
CA GLY A 30 2.35 3.26 10.62
C GLY A 30 3.06 2.03 11.20
N GLU A 31 3.54 2.16 12.43
CA GLU A 31 4.17 1.08 13.18
C GLU A 31 3.86 1.20 14.68
N ARG A 32 3.92 0.07 15.37
CA ARG A 32 3.68 -0.02 16.81
C ARG A 32 4.55 -1.11 17.41
N LEU A 33 5.19 -0.80 18.54
CA LEU A 33 5.77 -1.82 19.40
C LEU A 33 4.64 -2.48 20.19
N VAL A 34 4.39 -3.75 19.89
CA VAL A 34 3.37 -4.56 20.55
C VAL A 34 3.97 -5.31 21.74
N ASN A 35 3.14 -5.60 22.73
CA ASN A 35 3.48 -6.51 23.82
C ASN A 35 2.27 -7.37 24.18
N ASP A 36 2.50 -8.44 24.92
CA ASP A 36 1.52 -9.43 25.32
C ASP A 36 0.62 -8.99 26.50
N ARG A 37 0.70 -7.73 26.94
CA ARG A 37 -0.03 -7.25 28.12
C ARG A 37 -1.42 -6.70 27.80
N LEU A 38 -1.61 -6.16 26.59
CA LEU A 38 -2.88 -5.57 26.18
C LEU A 38 -3.59 -6.50 25.20
N ASP A 39 -4.92 -6.52 25.28
CA ASP A 39 -5.78 -7.30 24.39
C ASP A 39 -5.82 -6.74 22.95
N HIS A 40 -5.52 -5.45 22.78
CA HIS A 40 -5.40 -4.83 21.46
C HIS A 40 -4.37 -3.70 21.44
N ASP A 41 -3.79 -3.49 20.25
CA ASP A 41 -2.91 -2.39 19.94
C ASP A 41 -3.52 -1.51 18.83
N ILE A 42 -3.18 -0.22 18.86
CA ILE A 42 -3.61 0.76 17.86
C ILE A 42 -2.38 1.27 17.10
N ILE A 43 -2.42 1.17 15.78
CA ILE A 43 -1.42 1.75 14.87
C ILE A 43 -2.03 3.01 14.24
N PRO A 44 -1.60 4.22 14.65
CA PRO A 44 -2.01 5.44 13.97
C PRO A 44 -1.46 5.45 12.54
N VAL A 45 -2.33 5.66 11.56
CA VAL A 45 -1.91 5.84 10.16
C VAL A 45 -1.60 7.32 9.96
N THR A 46 -0.33 7.63 9.65
CA THR A 46 0.17 9.01 9.59
C THR A 46 0.39 9.53 8.16
N VAL A 47 0.34 8.64 7.17
CA VAL A 47 0.59 9.02 5.77
C VAL A 47 -0.65 9.68 5.16
N ILE A 48 -0.54 10.98 4.84
CA ILE A 48 -1.57 11.78 4.14
C ILE A 48 -1.51 11.56 2.60
N LYS A 49 -0.55 10.77 2.11
CA LYS A 49 -0.37 10.57 0.66
C LYS A 49 -1.42 9.61 0.07
N GLY A 50 -2.61 10.16 -0.13
CA GLY A 50 -3.65 9.61 -1.00
C GLY A 50 -4.35 8.37 -0.45
N ASP A 51 -5.27 7.86 -1.27
CA ASP A 51 -5.97 6.62 -1.01
C ASP A 51 -5.01 5.44 -1.17
N PHE A 52 -5.07 4.47 -0.26
CA PHE A 52 -4.43 3.17 -0.43
C PHE A 52 -5.48 2.13 -0.81
N THR A 53 -5.12 1.19 -1.68
CA THR A 53 -6.01 0.11 -2.14
C THR A 53 -5.75 -1.20 -1.40
N ALA A 54 -4.61 -1.32 -0.70
CA ALA A 54 -4.21 -2.51 0.02
C ALA A 54 -3.45 -2.17 1.30
N ILE A 55 -3.61 -3.01 2.31
CA ILE A 55 -2.85 -2.97 3.57
C ILE A 55 -2.04 -4.27 3.67
N GLN A 56 -0.77 -4.13 4.02
CA GLN A 56 0.09 -5.26 4.36
C GLN A 56 0.61 -5.11 5.78
N LEU A 57 0.35 -6.12 6.61
CA LEU A 57 0.94 -6.22 7.94
C LEU A 57 2.27 -6.96 7.85
N ARG A 58 3.31 -6.42 8.50
CA ARG A 58 4.62 -7.05 8.63
C ARG A 58 5.05 -7.05 10.07
N VAL A 59 5.56 -8.19 10.52
CA VAL A 59 6.06 -8.39 11.86
C VAL A 59 7.59 -8.42 11.84
N LYS A 60 8.22 -7.78 12.82
CA LYS A 60 9.67 -7.73 13.02
C LYS A 60 10.00 -8.12 14.46
N GLY A 61 11.13 -8.80 14.66
CA GLY A 61 11.69 -9.12 15.98
C GLY A 61 11.13 -10.39 16.63
N ALA A 62 9.80 -10.54 16.71
CA ALA A 62 9.16 -11.75 17.23
C ALA A 62 7.83 -11.99 16.52
N SER A 63 7.40 -13.24 16.38
CA SER A 63 6.09 -13.57 15.80
C SER A 63 4.95 -12.96 16.62
N VAL A 64 3.89 -12.55 15.93
CA VAL A 64 2.69 -11.99 16.57
C VAL A 64 1.49 -12.83 16.19
N ASP A 65 0.71 -13.25 17.18
CA ASP A 65 -0.54 -13.96 16.97
C ASP A 65 -1.69 -12.98 16.82
N PHE A 66 -2.29 -12.96 15.63
CA PHE A 66 -3.44 -12.11 15.35
C PHE A 66 -4.71 -12.93 15.59
N HIS A 67 -5.74 -12.26 16.12
CA HIS A 67 -7.08 -12.81 16.27
C HIS A 67 -8.06 -12.09 15.35
N LYS A 68 -7.99 -10.75 15.36
CA LYS A 68 -8.86 -9.84 14.61
C LYS A 68 -8.09 -8.58 14.26
N VAL A 69 -8.35 -8.05 13.07
CA VAL A 69 -7.87 -6.72 12.64
C VAL A 69 -9.07 -5.86 12.30
N VAL A 70 -9.08 -4.65 12.84
CA VAL A 70 -10.13 -3.65 12.57
C VAL A 70 -9.49 -2.45 11.88
N ILE A 71 -9.91 -2.19 10.65
CA ILE A 71 -9.53 -0.99 9.91
C ILE A 71 -10.59 0.06 10.18
N VAL A 72 -10.19 1.18 10.77
CA VAL A 72 -11.05 2.35 10.98
C VAL A 72 -10.68 3.41 9.95
N TYR A 73 -11.60 3.68 9.02
CA TYR A 73 -11.40 4.67 7.96
C TYR A 73 -11.63 6.09 8.47
N GLY A 74 -11.14 7.10 7.74
CA GLY A 74 -11.29 8.51 8.12
C GLY A 74 -12.75 8.99 8.21
N ASN A 75 -13.69 8.30 7.56
CA ASN A 75 -15.13 8.57 7.67
C ASN A 75 -15.80 7.85 8.86
N GLY A 76 -15.04 7.11 9.68
CA GLY A 76 -15.54 6.36 10.83
C GLY A 76 -16.05 4.96 10.51
N ASN A 77 -16.13 4.56 9.24
CA ASN A 77 -16.49 3.19 8.88
C ASN A 77 -15.45 2.21 9.38
N LYS A 78 -15.90 1.00 9.67
CA LYS A 78 -15.06 -0.09 10.17
C LYS A 78 -15.14 -1.27 9.22
N GLN A 79 -13.98 -1.81 8.88
CA GLN A 79 -13.86 -3.12 8.25
C GLN A 79 -13.19 -4.06 9.25
N GLU A 80 -13.87 -5.16 9.56
CA GLU A 80 -13.37 -6.18 10.47
C GLU A 80 -12.90 -7.39 9.67
N ILE A 81 -11.72 -7.89 10.01
CA ILE A 81 -11.08 -9.03 9.38
C ILE A 81 -10.71 -10.01 10.49
N GLU A 82 -11.41 -11.14 10.53
CA GLU A 82 -11.06 -12.27 11.39
C GLU A 82 -9.80 -12.93 10.80
N MET A 83 -8.71 -12.90 11.55
CA MET A 83 -7.43 -13.46 11.13
C MET A 83 -6.95 -14.33 12.26
N ARG A 84 -7.41 -15.58 12.36
CA ARG A 84 -6.92 -16.54 13.37
C ARG A 84 -5.59 -17.11 12.90
N HIS A 85 -4.56 -16.26 12.82
CA HIS A 85 -3.29 -16.60 12.20
C HIS A 85 -2.11 -15.87 12.85
N THR A 86 -1.02 -16.61 13.04
CA THR A 86 0.25 -16.05 13.50
C THR A 86 1.08 -15.57 12.31
N ILE A 87 1.46 -14.30 12.31
CA ILE A 87 2.40 -13.77 11.33
C ILE A 87 3.82 -13.93 11.88
N LEU A 88 4.62 -14.71 11.17
CA LEU A 88 6.04 -14.89 11.49
C LEU A 88 6.82 -13.62 11.17
N GLN A 89 7.92 -13.41 11.91
CA GLN A 89 8.82 -12.32 11.61
C GLN A 89 9.38 -12.46 10.20
N VAL A 90 9.44 -11.35 9.47
CA VAL A 90 10.16 -11.29 8.22
C VAL A 90 11.64 -11.09 8.56
N ALA A 91 12.50 -12.01 8.16
CA ALA A 91 13.94 -11.85 8.31
C ALA A 91 14.37 -10.52 7.65
N PRO A 92 15.24 -9.72 8.28
CA PRO A 92 15.73 -8.50 7.66
C PRO A 92 16.40 -8.85 6.32
N PRO A 93 16.19 -8.05 5.26
CA PRO A 93 16.94 -8.24 4.02
C PRO A 93 18.44 -8.12 4.34
N VAL A 94 19.21 -9.14 3.95
CA VAL A 94 20.68 -9.19 4.05
C VAL A 94 21.29 -8.27 3.00
#